data_AF-S7TX62-F1
#
_entry.id   AF-S7TX62-F1
#
_cell.length_a   1.000
_cell.length_b   1.000
_cell.length_c   1.000
_cell.angle_alpha   90.00
_cell.angle_beta   90.00
_cell.angle_gamma   90.00
#
_symmetry.space_group_name_H-M   'P 1'
#
loop_
_entity.id
_entity.type
_entity.pdbx_description
1 polymer ?
#
loop_
_entity_poly.entity_id
_entity_poly.type
_entity_poly.pdbx_seq_one_letter_code
_entity_poly.pdbx_strand_id
1 'polypeptide(L)'
;MRPICAFPWHYLLLGHNVFGPCCSLLFQPEGLDISQDGIMELYHGAKMRELRARLAGRDIAGTPCEACVRGGGHMPDFPAFEGRGATPAAHEASRRAFEAGEADFAAPPRVYNLMTSLRCNLRCVMCYPSKPDHDRDGIDASALLDALDRLGWENVAEMIIAGGEPFLTRDALAVIAAAAEAPRGPALRVYTNGLLLHAQRELLERLEKIHLMLSLEATGEDYGKIRVGGSWNRLLANLRMVSEMAREKPGWQVTTVSVIMRSSLPHLAGIVNLARELGFTPSFGTCRDNYLDENIFAFPHLLEGSGWKEHLDAAVAACGDDFPAAAAHLAEAGETLARNLAQKTYTMSSAAMGESDEALADWLGAAFDGEPYVVFGTDTSLLGALTMRPEQKHLQAVYDFTEFPGSYCGHALRRAEDIAGYTGNVLVCAPTNLQAKYADVLARSAPQASVRFRPFWWGRTQRRIDALVDELGERPVVGFGTGGAAARILADSRLGELHFAAFADNDKSSWGKEFLGRPVINPADIGRHAGDVVILSKAYQESIRRQLVKEQGPELKIHCIFSDD
;
A
#
# COMPACT_ATOMS: atom_id res chain seq x y z
N MET A 1 -20.85 -17.06 -13.81
CA MET A 1 -19.40 -17.21 -13.98
C MET A 1 -18.78 -16.88 -12.63
N ARG A 2 -17.81 -17.67 -12.13
CA ARG A 2 -17.25 -17.47 -10.77
C ARG A 2 -16.43 -16.16 -10.72
N PRO A 3 -16.46 -15.39 -9.61
CA PRO A 3 -15.64 -14.19 -9.48
C PRO A 3 -14.14 -14.51 -9.49
N ILE A 4 -13.33 -13.50 -9.85
CA ILE A 4 -11.87 -13.66 -10.01
C ILE A 4 -11.16 -13.85 -8.66
N CYS A 5 -11.60 -13.16 -7.60
CA CYS A 5 -10.92 -13.17 -6.30
C CYS A 5 -11.93 -13.28 -5.14
N ALA A 6 -11.67 -14.15 -4.17
CA ALA A 6 -12.54 -14.41 -3.03
C ALA A 6 -12.36 -13.42 -1.88
N PHE A 7 -11.21 -12.73 -1.78
CA PHE A 7 -10.89 -11.85 -0.66
C PHE A 7 -11.98 -10.81 -0.31
N PRO A 8 -12.57 -10.07 -1.26
CA PRO A 8 -13.63 -9.11 -0.93
C PRO A 8 -14.88 -9.73 -0.28
N TRP A 9 -15.07 -11.05 -0.36
CA TRP A 9 -16.20 -11.77 0.24
C TRP A 9 -15.94 -12.34 1.63
N HIS A 10 -14.72 -12.24 2.17
CA HIS A 10 -14.46 -12.72 3.52
C HIS A 10 -13.37 -11.96 4.30
N TYR A 11 -12.63 -11.06 3.66
CA TYR A 11 -11.45 -10.42 4.24
C TYR A 11 -11.66 -8.92 4.43
N LEU A 12 -11.23 -8.40 5.57
CA LEU A 12 -11.19 -6.98 5.87
C LEU A 12 -9.84 -6.62 6.52
N LEU A 13 -9.11 -5.71 5.89
CA LEU A 13 -7.97 -5.03 6.49
C LEU A 13 -8.43 -3.74 7.15
N LEU A 14 -7.95 -3.47 8.36
CA LEU A 14 -8.15 -2.22 9.10
C LEU A 14 -6.79 -1.67 9.57
N GLY A 15 -6.54 -0.40 9.32
CA GLY A 15 -5.34 0.31 9.76
C GLY A 15 -5.62 1.78 10.02
N HIS A 16 -4.59 2.59 10.27
CA HIS A 16 -4.76 4.02 10.55
C HIS A 16 -5.48 4.76 9.40
N ASN A 17 -6.75 5.09 9.61
CA ASN A 17 -7.63 5.73 8.61
C ASN A 17 -7.58 5.06 7.22
N VAL A 18 -7.48 3.72 7.19
CA VAL A 18 -7.53 2.92 5.97
C VAL A 18 -8.29 1.61 6.21
N PHE A 19 -8.99 1.13 5.20
CA PHE A 19 -9.58 -0.20 5.18
C PHE A 19 -9.48 -0.81 3.78
N GLY A 20 -9.64 -2.13 3.63
CA GLY A 20 -9.66 -2.72 2.31
C GLY A 20 -9.89 -4.23 2.28
N PRO A 21 -10.11 -4.81 1.10
CA PRO A 21 -10.31 -6.25 0.94
C PRO A 21 -9.00 -7.05 0.96
N CYS A 22 -7.84 -6.39 0.91
CA CYS A 22 -6.52 -7.02 0.91
C CYS A 22 -5.42 -6.00 1.23
N CYS A 23 -4.17 -6.46 1.31
CA CYS A 23 -3.02 -5.56 1.52
C CYS A 23 -2.63 -4.73 0.29
N SER A 24 -3.11 -5.06 -0.90
CA SER A 24 -2.78 -4.36 -2.16
C SER A 24 -3.79 -3.28 -2.56
N LEU A 25 -4.96 -3.25 -1.93
CA LEU A 25 -6.02 -2.29 -2.23
C LEU A 25 -6.54 -1.69 -0.92
N LEU A 26 -6.15 -0.45 -0.65
CA LEU A 26 -6.58 0.29 0.54
C LEU A 26 -7.43 1.48 0.13
N PHE A 27 -8.56 1.61 0.79
CA PHE A 27 -9.45 2.75 0.75
C PHE A 27 -9.19 3.63 1.96
N GLN A 28 -9.15 4.94 1.75
CA GLN A 28 -9.16 5.93 2.83
C GLN A 28 -10.60 6.38 3.04
N PRO A 29 -11.19 6.14 4.22
CA PRO A 29 -12.46 6.73 4.61
C PRO A 29 -12.23 8.11 5.23
N GLU A 30 -13.33 8.85 5.39
CA GLU A 30 -13.36 10.15 6.06
C GLU A 30 -13.58 9.92 7.56
N GLY A 31 -12.52 9.47 8.23
CA GLY A 31 -12.61 8.90 9.55
C GLY A 31 -12.93 7.40 9.48
N LEU A 32 -12.24 6.63 10.30
CA LEU A 32 -12.48 5.19 10.41
C LEU A 32 -13.36 4.95 11.63
N ASP A 33 -14.64 4.66 11.41
CA ASP A 33 -15.49 4.12 12.46
C ASP A 33 -15.28 2.59 12.54
N ILE A 34 -14.74 2.15 13.67
CA ILE A 34 -14.48 0.74 13.96
C ILE A 34 -15.49 0.16 14.96
N SER A 35 -16.61 0.85 15.18
CA SER A 35 -17.80 0.28 15.82
C SER A 35 -18.33 -0.91 15.01
N GLN A 36 -19.22 -1.72 15.60
CA GLN A 36 -19.88 -2.81 14.86
C GLN A 36 -20.53 -2.31 13.57
N ASP A 37 -21.34 -1.26 13.67
CA ASP A 37 -22.04 -0.69 12.52
C ASP A 37 -21.02 -0.10 11.54
N GLY A 38 -19.98 0.57 12.03
CA GLY A 38 -18.87 1.09 11.21
C GLY A 38 -18.15 0.00 10.42
N ILE A 39 -17.79 -1.13 11.04
CA ILE A 39 -17.15 -2.27 10.36
C ILE A 39 -18.05 -2.81 9.25
N MET A 40 -19.35 -2.96 9.52
CA MET A 40 -20.31 -3.44 8.53
C MET A 40 -20.52 -2.42 7.40
N GLU A 41 -20.59 -1.12 7.71
CA GLU A 41 -20.68 -0.04 6.73
C GLU A 41 -19.45 0.04 5.84
N LEU A 42 -18.25 -0.16 6.39
CA LEU A 42 -17.00 -0.23 5.62
C LEU A 42 -17.02 -1.46 4.70
N TYR A 43 -17.36 -2.62 5.25
CA TYR A 43 -17.30 -3.89 4.53
C TYR A 43 -18.40 -4.06 3.46
N HIS A 44 -19.58 -3.47 3.66
CA HIS A 44 -20.69 -3.45 2.71
C HIS A 44 -20.87 -2.09 2.01
N GLY A 45 -19.92 -1.18 2.21
CA GLY A 45 -19.93 0.15 1.62
C GLY A 45 -19.84 0.13 0.09
N ALA A 46 -20.15 1.27 -0.52
CA ALA A 46 -20.20 1.42 -1.99
C ALA A 46 -18.91 0.95 -2.66
N LYS A 47 -17.73 1.33 -2.13
CA LYS A 47 -16.42 0.93 -2.67
C LYS A 47 -16.21 -0.60 -2.70
N MET A 48 -16.64 -1.30 -1.64
CA MET A 48 -16.54 -2.77 -1.55
C MET A 48 -17.54 -3.46 -2.47
N ARG A 49 -18.79 -2.95 -2.55
CA ARG A 49 -19.83 -3.48 -3.45
C ARG A 49 -19.45 -3.32 -4.91
N GLU A 50 -18.95 -2.14 -5.30
CA GLU A 50 -18.46 -1.89 -6.65
C GLU A 50 -17.33 -2.86 -7.01
N LEU A 51 -16.34 -3.02 -6.14
CA LEU A 51 -15.24 -3.95 -6.38
C LEU A 51 -15.73 -5.39 -6.57
N ARG A 52 -16.65 -5.86 -5.72
CA ARG A 52 -17.25 -7.21 -5.84
C ARG A 52 -17.99 -7.36 -7.17
N ALA A 53 -18.81 -6.39 -7.55
CA ALA A 53 -19.54 -6.41 -8.82
C ALA A 53 -18.58 -6.49 -10.01
N ARG A 54 -17.50 -5.71 -9.99
CA ARG A 54 -16.45 -5.71 -11.01
C ARG A 54 -15.71 -7.04 -11.10
N LEU A 55 -15.32 -7.63 -9.97
CA LEU A 55 -14.68 -8.95 -9.92
C LEU A 55 -15.60 -10.09 -10.36
N ALA A 56 -16.89 -10.00 -10.04
CA ALA A 56 -17.91 -10.96 -10.49
C ALA A 56 -18.20 -10.84 -11.99
N GLY A 57 -18.27 -9.61 -12.51
CA GLY A 57 -18.40 -9.31 -13.94
C GLY A 57 -17.12 -9.49 -14.76
N ARG A 58 -15.98 -9.75 -14.09
CA ARG A 58 -14.63 -9.84 -14.67
C ARG A 58 -14.15 -8.57 -15.38
N ASP A 59 -14.71 -7.43 -15.01
CA ASP A 59 -14.27 -6.10 -15.46
C ASP A 59 -13.33 -5.49 -14.42
N ILE A 60 -12.06 -5.86 -14.49
CA ILE A 60 -11.00 -5.37 -13.60
C ILE A 60 -10.10 -4.31 -14.24
N ALA A 61 -10.39 -3.89 -15.46
CA ALA A 61 -9.57 -2.91 -16.20
C ALA A 61 -9.43 -1.61 -15.39
N GLY A 62 -8.19 -1.19 -15.14
CA GLY A 62 -7.92 0.02 -14.37
C GLY A 62 -8.18 -0.07 -12.87
N THR A 63 -8.46 -1.26 -12.36
CA THR A 63 -8.39 -1.52 -10.91
C THR A 63 -6.97 -1.94 -10.51
N PRO A 64 -6.57 -1.72 -9.25
CA PRO A 64 -5.36 -2.35 -8.71
C PRO A 64 -5.40 -3.90 -8.76
N CYS A 65 -6.58 -4.52 -8.95
CA CYS A 65 -6.72 -5.96 -9.07
C CYS A 65 -6.22 -6.50 -10.42
N GLU A 66 -6.21 -5.71 -11.50
CA GLU A 66 -5.74 -6.15 -12.82
C GLU A 66 -4.31 -6.69 -12.75
N ALA A 67 -3.44 -5.89 -12.16
CA ALA A 67 -2.05 -6.19 -11.90
C ALA A 67 -1.89 -7.47 -11.09
N CYS A 68 -2.60 -7.53 -9.95
CA CYS A 68 -2.58 -8.65 -9.02
C CYS A 68 -3.03 -9.97 -9.68
N VAL A 69 -4.07 -9.92 -10.52
CA VAL A 69 -4.59 -11.08 -11.23
C VAL A 69 -3.59 -11.55 -12.30
N ARG A 70 -2.99 -10.62 -13.05
CA ARG A 70 -2.05 -10.92 -14.13
C ARG A 70 -0.83 -11.72 -13.68
N GLY A 71 -0.29 -11.47 -12.49
CA GLY A 71 0.77 -12.32 -11.95
C GLY A 71 0.35 -13.13 -10.74
N GLY A 72 -0.90 -13.59 -10.72
CA GLY A 72 -1.31 -14.72 -9.88
C GLY A 72 -1.40 -14.44 -8.38
N GLY A 73 -1.41 -13.18 -7.94
CA GLY A 73 -1.52 -12.82 -6.53
C GLY A 73 -2.95 -12.84 -5.97
N HIS A 74 -3.96 -13.12 -6.82
CA HIS A 74 -5.36 -13.19 -6.43
C HIS A 74 -5.68 -14.54 -5.78
N MET A 75 -6.78 -14.60 -5.03
CA MET A 75 -7.29 -15.83 -4.42
C MET A 75 -8.50 -16.33 -5.21
N PRO A 76 -8.33 -17.27 -6.17
CA PRO A 76 -9.43 -17.74 -7.01
C PRO A 76 -10.43 -18.61 -6.25
N ASP A 77 -10.03 -19.15 -5.10
CA ASP A 77 -10.83 -20.05 -4.28
C ASP A 77 -11.26 -19.42 -2.97
N PHE A 78 -12.49 -19.73 -2.56
CA PHE A 78 -12.99 -19.38 -1.24
C PHE A 78 -12.37 -20.35 -0.22
N PRO A 79 -11.65 -19.86 0.80
CA PRO A 79 -10.94 -20.74 1.72
C PRO A 79 -11.91 -21.54 2.58
N ALA A 80 -11.59 -22.82 2.81
CA ALA A 80 -12.20 -23.57 3.89
C ALA A 80 -11.55 -23.14 5.22
N PHE A 81 -12.32 -22.53 6.12
CA PHE A 81 -11.83 -22.27 7.47
C PHE A 81 -12.06 -23.53 8.32
N GLU A 82 -11.10 -24.46 8.30
CA GLU A 82 -11.20 -25.70 9.07
C GLU A 82 -10.94 -25.48 10.57
N GLY A 83 -11.61 -26.28 11.41
CA GLY A 83 -11.08 -26.64 12.73
C GLY A 83 -11.76 -26.14 14.00
N ARG A 84 -12.97 -25.56 13.99
CA ARG A 84 -13.64 -25.11 15.23
C ARG A 84 -15.18 -25.19 15.18
N GLY A 85 -15.77 -26.38 15.39
CA GLY A 85 -17.22 -26.55 15.55
C GLY A 85 -18.04 -26.50 14.25
N ALA A 86 -19.37 -26.36 14.36
CA ALA A 86 -20.25 -26.22 13.20
C ALA A 86 -19.86 -24.98 12.39
N THR A 87 -19.77 -25.10 11.07
CA THR A 87 -19.51 -24.00 10.15
C THR A 87 -20.51 -22.88 10.42
N PRO A 88 -20.06 -21.68 10.84
CA PRO A 88 -20.98 -20.59 11.14
C PRO A 88 -21.80 -20.23 9.90
N ALA A 89 -23.08 -19.90 10.09
CA ALA A 89 -23.97 -19.54 8.98
C ALA A 89 -23.39 -18.40 8.11
N ALA A 90 -22.63 -17.48 8.73
CA ALA A 90 -21.93 -16.41 8.03
C ALA A 90 -20.86 -16.90 7.05
N HIS A 91 -20.14 -17.99 7.34
CA HIS A 91 -19.16 -18.56 6.39
C HIS A 91 -19.86 -19.09 5.14
N GLU A 92 -20.93 -19.86 5.33
CA GLU A 92 -21.71 -20.42 4.23
C GLU A 92 -22.39 -19.32 3.41
N ALA A 93 -22.87 -18.26 4.06
CA ALA A 93 -23.42 -17.09 3.39
C ALA A 93 -22.35 -16.36 2.54
N SER A 94 -21.17 -16.08 3.09
CA SER A 94 -20.05 -15.49 2.33
C SER A 94 -19.62 -16.38 1.15
N ARG A 95 -19.55 -17.70 1.34
CA ARG A 95 -19.20 -18.66 0.29
C ARG A 95 -20.23 -18.65 -0.83
N ARG A 96 -21.53 -18.69 -0.50
CA ARG A 96 -22.63 -18.62 -1.47
C ARG A 96 -22.63 -17.30 -2.22
N ALA A 97 -22.46 -16.18 -1.52
CA ALA A 97 -22.38 -14.86 -2.14
C ALA A 97 -21.21 -14.81 -3.14
N PHE A 98 -20.05 -15.34 -2.78
CA PHE A 98 -18.92 -15.46 -3.70
C PHE A 98 -19.24 -16.35 -4.91
N GLU A 99 -19.78 -17.54 -4.70
CA GLU A 99 -20.12 -18.47 -5.80
C GLU A 99 -21.17 -17.91 -6.76
N ALA A 100 -22.14 -17.16 -6.24
CA ALA A 100 -23.17 -16.47 -7.01
C ALA A 100 -22.68 -15.17 -7.66
N GLY A 101 -21.53 -14.62 -7.23
CA GLY A 101 -21.06 -13.30 -7.63
C GLY A 101 -21.91 -12.16 -7.06
N GLU A 102 -22.56 -12.39 -5.93
CA GLU A 102 -23.40 -11.41 -5.24
C GLU A 102 -22.54 -10.34 -4.57
N ALA A 103 -22.68 -9.09 -5.04
CA ALA A 103 -21.92 -7.96 -4.51
C ALA A 103 -22.46 -7.45 -3.17
N ASP A 104 -23.74 -7.70 -2.89
CA ASP A 104 -24.47 -7.20 -1.74
C ASP A 104 -25.07 -8.36 -0.94
N PHE A 105 -24.53 -8.62 0.26
CA PHE A 105 -24.92 -9.72 1.13
C PHE A 105 -24.71 -9.29 2.58
N ALA A 106 -25.31 -10.01 3.55
CA ALA A 106 -25.37 -9.56 4.95
C ALA A 106 -24.27 -10.12 5.89
N ALA A 107 -23.47 -11.07 5.43
CA ALA A 107 -22.51 -11.75 6.30
C ALA A 107 -21.31 -10.83 6.64
N PRO A 108 -20.84 -10.82 7.91
CA PRO A 108 -19.68 -10.02 8.31
C PRO A 108 -18.37 -10.58 7.74
N PRO A 109 -17.27 -9.81 7.79
CA PRO A 109 -15.95 -10.32 7.47
C PRO A 109 -15.58 -11.54 8.34
N ARG A 110 -14.86 -12.48 7.74
CA ARG A 110 -14.36 -13.70 8.41
C ARG A 110 -12.91 -13.56 8.83
N VAL A 111 -12.11 -12.80 8.07
CA VAL A 111 -10.69 -12.58 8.31
C VAL A 111 -10.45 -11.10 8.55
N TYR A 112 -9.83 -10.77 9.67
CA TYR A 112 -9.48 -9.40 10.04
C TYR A 112 -7.97 -9.26 10.02
N ASN A 113 -7.45 -8.40 9.14
CA ASN A 113 -6.04 -8.02 9.13
C ASN A 113 -5.86 -6.63 9.74
N LEU A 114 -5.21 -6.58 10.88
CA LEU A 114 -5.17 -5.42 11.74
C LEU A 114 -3.77 -4.83 11.74
N MET A 115 -3.69 -3.58 11.32
CA MET A 115 -2.52 -2.73 11.50
C MET A 115 -2.78 -1.81 12.70
N THR A 116 -2.62 -2.37 13.90
CA THR A 116 -2.92 -1.70 15.18
C THR A 116 -1.96 -0.56 15.51
N SER A 117 -0.78 -0.52 14.90
CA SER A 117 0.14 0.63 14.92
C SER A 117 1.19 0.51 13.82
N LEU A 118 1.78 1.63 13.41
CA LEU A 118 3.01 1.65 12.59
C LEU A 118 4.29 1.72 13.44
N ARG A 119 4.15 1.89 14.77
CA ARG A 119 5.24 1.97 15.75
C ARG A 119 6.07 0.71 15.76
N CYS A 120 7.36 0.88 15.53
CA CYS A 120 8.33 -0.21 15.49
C CYS A 120 9.61 0.19 16.24
N ASN A 121 10.21 -0.77 16.94
CA ASN A 121 11.51 -0.64 17.60
C ASN A 121 12.70 -0.76 16.62
N LEU A 122 12.43 -0.95 15.32
CA LEU A 122 13.44 -1.08 14.27
C LEU A 122 13.26 -0.02 13.17
N ARG A 123 14.29 0.16 12.36
CA ARG A 123 14.33 1.06 11.19
C ARG A 123 14.89 0.33 9.97
N CYS A 124 14.29 -0.83 9.66
CA CYS A 124 14.81 -1.75 8.64
C CYS A 124 14.95 -1.09 7.26
N VAL A 125 15.99 -1.46 6.51
CA VAL A 125 16.33 -0.88 5.20
C VAL A 125 15.20 -0.99 4.18
N MET A 126 14.45 -2.10 4.21
CA MET A 126 13.31 -2.34 3.31
C MET A 126 11.97 -1.80 3.83
N CYS A 127 11.95 -1.03 4.92
CA CYS A 127 10.70 -0.54 5.51
C CYS A 127 10.71 0.98 5.72
N TYR A 128 11.79 1.49 6.32
CA TYR A 128 11.90 2.89 6.74
C TYR A 128 11.78 3.92 5.60
N PRO A 129 12.46 3.74 4.45
CA PRO A 129 12.36 4.72 3.34
C PRO A 129 10.93 4.89 2.81
N SER A 130 10.13 3.82 2.83
CA SER A 130 8.78 3.80 2.27
C SER A 130 7.69 4.19 3.26
N LYS A 131 7.99 4.21 4.57
CA LYS A 131 7.01 4.50 5.63
C LYS A 131 7.59 5.49 6.65
N PRO A 132 7.94 6.73 6.26
CA PRO A 132 8.61 7.67 7.17
C PRO A 132 7.80 7.99 8.43
N ASP A 133 6.49 7.72 8.44
CA ASP A 133 5.62 7.91 9.60
C ASP A 133 5.44 6.63 10.43
N HIS A 134 6.56 6.08 10.87
CA HIS A 134 6.60 4.91 11.74
C HIS A 134 6.06 5.17 13.14
N ASP A 135 5.76 6.41 13.53
CA ASP A 135 5.33 6.71 14.90
C ASP A 135 3.81 6.88 15.04
N ARG A 136 3.04 6.56 13.98
CA ARG A 136 1.57 6.63 14.01
C ARG A 136 0.93 5.49 14.81
N ASP A 137 -0.08 5.85 15.57
CA ASP A 137 -1.05 4.91 16.13
C ASP A 137 -1.91 4.32 15.01
N GLY A 138 -2.45 3.12 15.22
CA GLY A 138 -3.29 2.43 14.23
C GLY A 138 -4.76 2.58 14.56
N ILE A 139 -5.42 1.48 14.89
CA ILE A 139 -6.84 1.41 15.27
C ILE A 139 -6.96 1.31 16.80
N ASP A 140 -8.01 1.90 17.37
CA ASP A 140 -8.32 1.77 18.79
C ASP A 140 -8.77 0.32 19.08
N ALA A 141 -7.94 -0.41 19.84
CA ALA A 141 -8.21 -1.79 20.18
C ALA A 141 -9.49 -1.95 21.02
N SER A 142 -9.82 -1.00 21.91
CA SER A 142 -11.02 -1.10 22.74
C SER A 142 -12.27 -1.09 21.88
N ALA A 143 -12.37 -0.13 20.95
CA ALA A 143 -13.51 -0.03 20.06
C ALA A 143 -13.63 -1.24 19.12
N LEU A 144 -12.50 -1.76 18.62
CA LEU A 144 -12.49 -2.99 17.83
C LEU A 144 -13.01 -4.19 18.64
N LEU A 145 -12.52 -4.39 19.86
CA LEU A 145 -12.92 -5.52 20.69
C LEU A 145 -14.41 -5.46 21.05
N ASP A 146 -14.92 -4.28 21.39
CA ASP A 146 -16.36 -4.05 21.60
C ASP A 146 -17.18 -4.40 20.34
N ALA A 147 -16.67 -4.09 19.14
CA ALA A 147 -17.32 -4.42 17.90
C ALA A 147 -17.33 -5.93 17.63
N LEU A 148 -16.21 -6.63 17.89
CA LEU A 148 -16.10 -8.08 17.74
C LEU A 148 -17.00 -8.84 18.73
N ASP A 149 -17.12 -8.35 19.97
CA ASP A 149 -18.04 -8.92 20.96
C ASP A 149 -19.50 -8.85 20.50
N ARG A 150 -19.89 -7.76 19.82
CA ARG A 150 -21.24 -7.60 19.29
C ARG A 150 -21.48 -8.35 17.97
N LEU A 151 -20.45 -8.44 17.11
CA LEU A 151 -20.50 -9.23 15.87
C LEU A 151 -20.47 -10.74 16.14
N GLY A 152 -19.99 -11.14 17.30
CA GLY A 152 -19.81 -12.52 17.71
C GLY A 152 -18.47 -13.08 17.24
N TRP A 153 -17.63 -13.50 18.19
CA TRP A 153 -16.32 -14.11 17.92
C TRP A 153 -16.40 -15.38 17.07
N GLU A 154 -17.51 -16.10 17.09
CA GLU A 154 -17.77 -17.22 16.19
C GLU A 154 -17.76 -16.83 14.70
N ASN A 155 -17.93 -15.54 14.41
CA ASN A 155 -17.85 -15.01 13.06
C ASN A 155 -16.43 -14.68 12.60
N VAL A 156 -15.46 -14.69 13.51
CA VAL A 156 -14.05 -14.42 13.22
C VAL A 156 -13.33 -15.75 13.03
N ALA A 157 -12.96 -16.05 11.78
CA ALA A 157 -12.18 -17.24 11.45
C ALA A 157 -10.68 -17.04 11.73
N GLU A 158 -10.14 -15.88 11.37
CA GLU A 158 -8.73 -15.56 11.53
C GLU A 158 -8.52 -14.08 11.86
N MET A 159 -7.58 -13.82 12.77
CA MET A 159 -7.03 -12.50 13.04
C MET A 159 -5.56 -12.48 12.67
N ILE A 160 -5.22 -11.57 11.76
CA ILE A 160 -3.86 -11.29 11.35
C ILE A 160 -3.46 -9.96 11.99
N ILE A 161 -2.37 -9.96 12.75
CA ILE A 161 -1.87 -8.76 13.41
C ILE A 161 -0.50 -8.42 12.82
N ALA A 162 -0.43 -7.24 12.19
CA ALA A 162 0.74 -6.75 11.47
C ALA A 162 0.88 -5.22 11.67
N GLY A 163 1.78 -4.59 10.90
CA GLY A 163 2.02 -3.14 10.96
C GLY A 163 3.47 -2.83 11.33
N GLY A 164 3.66 -2.09 12.42
CA GLY A 164 4.95 -1.89 13.08
C GLY A 164 5.41 -3.15 13.81
N GLU A 165 5.64 -3.08 15.12
CA GLU A 165 5.92 -4.24 15.96
C GLU A 165 4.74 -4.53 16.90
N PRO A 166 3.96 -5.60 16.67
CA PRO A 166 2.81 -5.92 17.51
C PRO A 166 3.15 -6.07 19.00
N PHE A 167 4.29 -6.68 19.34
CA PHE A 167 4.66 -6.87 20.75
C PHE A 167 5.21 -5.61 21.43
N LEU A 168 5.21 -4.45 20.75
CA LEU A 168 5.59 -3.15 21.29
C LEU A 168 4.39 -2.37 21.87
N THR A 169 3.20 -2.55 21.30
CA THR A 169 2.06 -1.64 21.55
C THR A 169 0.98 -2.29 22.39
N ARG A 170 0.36 -1.50 23.28
CA ARG A 170 -0.70 -1.99 24.18
C ARG A 170 -1.92 -2.49 23.41
N ASP A 171 -2.30 -1.79 22.35
CA ASP A 171 -3.48 -2.12 21.54
C ASP A 171 -3.31 -3.48 20.84
N ALA A 172 -2.15 -3.72 20.23
CA ALA A 172 -1.86 -5.02 19.64
C ALA A 172 -1.88 -6.16 20.69
N LEU A 173 -1.28 -5.94 21.86
CA LEU A 173 -1.26 -6.94 22.94
C LEU A 173 -2.67 -7.23 23.48
N ALA A 174 -3.52 -6.21 23.60
CA ALA A 174 -4.91 -6.35 24.01
C ALA A 174 -5.70 -7.21 23.02
N VAL A 175 -5.52 -6.98 21.71
CA VAL A 175 -6.17 -7.78 20.66
C VAL A 175 -5.66 -9.23 20.68
N ILE A 176 -4.35 -9.46 20.85
CA ILE A 176 -3.77 -10.81 20.97
C ILE A 176 -4.39 -11.56 22.17
N ALA A 177 -4.46 -10.90 23.33
CA ALA A 177 -5.00 -11.50 24.54
C ALA A 177 -6.49 -11.84 24.39
N ALA A 178 -7.30 -10.91 23.86
CA ALA A 178 -8.73 -11.13 23.65
C ALA A 178 -9.01 -12.26 22.65
N ALA A 179 -8.27 -12.32 21.54
CA ALA A 179 -8.39 -13.40 20.56
C ALA A 179 -8.07 -14.78 21.16
N ALA A 180 -7.16 -14.84 22.13
CA ALA A 180 -6.80 -16.07 22.83
C ALA A 180 -7.86 -16.52 23.86
N GLU A 181 -8.52 -15.56 24.51
CA GLU A 181 -9.55 -15.80 25.51
C GLU A 181 -10.93 -16.06 24.89
N ALA A 182 -11.14 -15.68 23.63
CA ALA A 182 -12.41 -15.83 22.93
C ALA A 182 -12.89 -17.30 22.87
N PRO A 183 -14.17 -17.58 23.18
CA PRO A 183 -14.75 -18.91 23.03
C PRO A 183 -14.67 -19.40 21.58
N ARG A 184 -14.05 -20.57 21.34
CA ARG A 184 -13.73 -21.04 19.97
C ARG A 184 -12.98 -19.98 19.15
N GLY A 185 -12.08 -19.24 19.81
CA GLY A 185 -11.42 -18.05 19.26
C GLY A 185 -10.76 -18.27 17.89
N PRO A 186 -10.47 -17.19 17.17
CA PRO A 186 -9.97 -17.27 15.80
C PRO A 186 -8.60 -17.96 15.70
N ALA A 187 -8.22 -18.34 14.48
CA ALA A 187 -6.81 -18.53 14.19
C ALA A 187 -6.08 -17.20 14.39
N LEU A 188 -4.99 -17.20 15.14
CA LEU A 188 -4.21 -16.00 15.40
C LEU A 188 -2.90 -16.08 14.62
N ARG A 189 -2.67 -15.11 13.73
CA ARG A 189 -1.42 -14.97 12.98
C ARG A 189 -0.77 -13.63 13.32
N VAL A 190 0.47 -13.63 13.78
CA VAL A 190 1.16 -12.40 14.22
C VAL A 190 2.48 -12.25 13.47
N TYR A 191 2.63 -11.14 12.74
CA TYR A 191 3.88 -10.75 12.11
C TYR A 191 4.73 -9.94 13.10
N THR A 192 5.93 -10.40 13.40
CA THR A 192 6.81 -9.77 14.40
C THR A 192 8.27 -9.84 13.98
N ASN A 193 9.08 -8.87 14.41
CA ASN A 193 10.53 -8.91 14.31
C ASN A 193 11.19 -9.83 15.37
N GLY A 194 10.41 -10.30 16.34
CA GLY A 194 10.82 -11.29 17.34
C GLY A 194 11.62 -10.76 18.53
N LEU A 195 12.06 -9.49 18.55
CA LEU A 195 12.96 -8.97 19.59
C LEU A 195 12.29 -8.79 20.95
N LEU A 196 10.98 -8.56 20.98
CA LEU A 196 10.22 -8.28 22.20
C LEU A 196 9.52 -9.52 22.79
N LEU A 197 9.66 -10.70 22.18
CA LEU A 197 8.94 -11.90 22.61
C LEU A 197 9.26 -12.32 24.05
N HIS A 198 10.52 -12.19 24.49
CA HIS A 198 10.89 -12.44 25.89
C HIS A 198 10.13 -11.57 26.90
N ALA A 199 9.80 -10.33 26.54
CA ALA A 199 9.05 -9.42 27.40
C ALA A 199 7.57 -9.78 27.50
N GLN A 200 7.09 -10.65 26.60
CA GLN A 200 5.68 -11.07 26.51
C GLN A 200 5.52 -12.56 26.81
N ARG A 201 6.48 -13.15 27.55
CA ARG A 201 6.52 -14.59 27.85
C ARG A 201 5.23 -15.09 28.50
N GLU A 202 4.70 -14.37 29.48
CA GLU A 202 3.47 -14.76 30.19
C GLU A 202 2.25 -14.78 29.26
N LEU A 203 2.13 -13.79 28.36
CA LEU A 203 1.08 -13.77 27.34
C LEU A 203 1.24 -14.98 26.40
N LEU A 204 2.44 -15.21 25.90
CA LEU A 204 2.77 -16.31 25.01
C LEU A 204 2.45 -17.67 25.66
N GLU A 205 2.80 -17.90 26.92
CA GLU A 205 2.51 -19.16 27.62
C GLU A 205 1.01 -19.47 27.70
N ARG A 206 0.15 -18.45 27.72
CA ARG A 206 -1.31 -18.60 27.74
C ARG A 206 -1.91 -18.93 26.38
N LEU A 207 -1.18 -18.74 25.27
CA LEU A 207 -1.67 -19.04 23.94
C LEU A 207 -1.60 -20.56 23.67
N GLU A 208 -2.73 -21.17 23.36
CA GLU A 208 -2.77 -22.56 22.90
C GLU A 208 -2.49 -22.69 21.39
N LYS A 209 -2.87 -21.67 20.61
CA LYS A 209 -2.78 -21.67 19.15
C LYS A 209 -2.34 -20.31 18.64
N ILE A 210 -1.25 -20.28 17.90
CA ILE A 210 -0.73 -19.07 17.24
C ILE A 210 0.15 -19.46 16.06
N HIS A 211 0.09 -18.68 14.99
CA HIS A 211 1.07 -18.71 13.91
C HIS A 211 1.95 -17.46 13.98
N LEU A 212 3.18 -17.64 14.47
CA LEU A 212 4.18 -16.58 14.50
C LEU A 212 4.89 -16.48 13.15
N MET A 213 4.75 -15.33 12.50
CA MET A 213 5.43 -14.96 11.27
C MET A 213 6.65 -14.09 11.62
N LEU A 214 7.78 -14.75 11.88
CA LEU A 214 9.02 -14.13 12.34
C LEU A 214 9.81 -13.55 11.19
N SER A 215 9.89 -12.23 11.14
CA SER A 215 10.55 -11.56 10.02
C SER A 215 12.07 -11.52 10.22
N LEU A 216 12.83 -12.06 9.25
CA LEU A 216 14.27 -12.33 9.38
C LEU A 216 14.97 -12.27 8.02
N GLU A 217 15.95 -11.37 7.83
CA GLU A 217 16.63 -11.20 6.53
C GLU A 217 18.13 -11.49 6.56
N ALA A 218 18.71 -11.66 7.75
CA ALA A 218 20.13 -12.01 7.89
C ALA A 218 20.39 -12.79 9.18
N THR A 219 21.46 -13.59 9.15
CA THR A 219 21.99 -14.30 10.32
C THR A 219 23.28 -13.66 10.81
N GLY A 220 23.56 -13.75 12.10
CA GLY A 220 24.81 -13.23 12.68
C GLY A 220 24.83 -11.70 12.74
N GLU A 221 26.03 -11.12 12.63
CA GLU A 221 26.25 -9.67 12.81
C GLU A 221 25.56 -8.80 11.75
N ASP A 222 25.32 -9.34 10.55
CA ASP A 222 24.65 -8.62 9.45
C ASP A 222 23.16 -8.37 9.70
N TYR A 223 22.54 -9.12 10.63
CA TYR A 223 21.16 -8.89 11.05
C TYR A 223 20.91 -7.43 11.43
N GLY A 224 21.78 -6.83 12.25
CA GLY A 224 21.63 -5.45 12.72
C GLY A 224 21.90 -4.39 11.64
N LYS A 225 22.55 -4.77 10.52
CA LYS A 225 22.77 -3.88 9.38
C LYS A 225 21.52 -3.74 8.52
N ILE A 226 20.79 -4.83 8.34
CA ILE A 226 19.54 -4.88 7.57
C ILE A 226 18.34 -4.44 8.42
N ARG A 227 18.20 -5.06 9.60
CA ARG A 227 17.19 -4.73 10.61
C ARG A 227 17.76 -3.75 11.62
N VAL A 228 18.00 -2.52 11.16
CA VAL A 228 18.63 -1.44 11.95
C VAL A 228 17.95 -1.28 13.30
N GLY A 229 18.75 -1.32 14.36
CA GLY A 229 18.31 -1.33 15.77
C GLY A 229 18.15 -2.74 16.37
N GLY A 230 18.32 -3.78 15.57
CA GLY A 230 18.15 -5.17 15.97
C GLY A 230 19.40 -5.78 16.60
N SER A 231 19.21 -6.68 17.57
CA SER A 231 20.28 -7.45 18.20
C SER A 231 20.15 -8.93 17.85
N TRP A 232 21.15 -9.47 17.15
CA TRP A 232 21.19 -10.89 16.78
C TRP A 232 21.10 -11.81 18.00
N ASN A 233 21.90 -11.54 19.03
CA ASN A 233 21.93 -12.35 20.24
C ASN A 233 20.57 -12.36 20.96
N ARG A 234 19.90 -11.20 21.02
CA ARG A 234 18.54 -11.11 21.58
C ARG A 234 17.55 -11.91 20.74
N LEU A 235 17.58 -11.73 19.41
CA LEU A 235 16.70 -12.46 18.52
C LEU A 235 16.90 -13.97 18.69
N LEU A 236 18.13 -14.47 18.56
CA LEU A 236 18.43 -15.90 18.65
C LEU A 236 17.98 -16.51 19.99
N ALA A 237 18.15 -15.80 21.11
CA ALA A 237 17.64 -16.23 22.41
C ALA A 237 16.10 -16.36 22.40
N ASN A 238 15.39 -15.39 21.83
CA ASN A 238 13.94 -15.44 21.70
C ASN A 238 13.48 -16.54 20.73
N LEU A 239 14.20 -16.76 19.63
CA LEU A 239 13.90 -17.83 18.67
C LEU A 239 14.01 -19.21 19.33
N ARG A 240 15.04 -19.44 20.16
CA ARG A 240 15.18 -20.68 20.94
C ARG A 240 14.05 -20.86 21.95
N MET A 241 13.68 -19.81 22.69
CA MET A 241 12.52 -19.84 23.60
C MET A 241 11.23 -20.21 22.86
N VAL A 242 10.98 -19.62 21.68
CA VAL A 242 9.80 -19.92 20.86
C VAL A 242 9.84 -21.36 20.33
N SER A 243 11.01 -21.86 19.93
CA SER A 243 11.20 -23.25 19.49
C SER A 243 10.83 -24.24 20.60
N GLU A 244 11.25 -23.99 21.83
CA GLU A 244 10.86 -24.78 23.00
C GLU A 244 9.34 -24.76 23.21
N MET A 245 8.73 -23.58 23.23
CA MET A 245 7.27 -23.42 23.38
C MET A 245 6.49 -24.13 22.26
N ALA A 246 6.93 -24.01 21.01
CA ALA A 246 6.24 -24.61 19.87
C ALA A 246 6.30 -26.14 19.89
N ARG A 247 7.39 -26.74 20.41
CA ARG A 247 7.48 -28.19 20.61
C ARG A 247 6.51 -28.71 21.67
N GLU A 248 6.23 -27.90 22.69
CA GLU A 248 5.30 -28.26 23.77
C GLU A 248 3.82 -28.01 23.40
N LYS A 249 3.57 -27.12 22.44
CA LYS A 249 2.22 -26.66 22.08
C LYS A 249 1.88 -27.03 20.63
N PRO A 250 1.13 -28.12 20.38
CA PRO A 250 0.84 -28.58 19.02
C PRO A 250 0.00 -27.60 18.18
N GLY A 251 -0.65 -26.63 18.82
CA GLY A 251 -1.38 -25.56 18.15
C GLY A 251 -0.50 -24.41 17.66
N TRP A 252 0.80 -24.44 17.95
CA TRP A 252 1.74 -23.40 17.54
C TRP A 252 2.36 -23.72 16.20
N GLN A 253 2.45 -22.69 15.37
CA GLN A 253 3.16 -22.70 14.11
C GLN A 253 4.12 -21.52 14.09
N VAL A 254 5.30 -21.73 13.53
CA VAL A 254 6.33 -20.70 13.47
C VAL A 254 6.95 -20.73 12.09
N THR A 255 6.89 -19.58 11.42
CA THR A 255 7.43 -19.40 10.08
C THR A 255 8.42 -18.24 10.09
N THR A 256 9.64 -18.47 9.62
CA THR A 256 10.56 -17.36 9.33
C THR A 256 10.18 -16.79 7.96
N VAL A 257 9.99 -15.48 7.89
CA VAL A 257 9.59 -14.78 6.66
C VAL A 257 10.72 -13.84 6.25
N SER A 258 11.22 -14.00 5.05
CA SER A 258 12.38 -13.25 4.54
C SER A 258 12.06 -12.62 3.20
N VAL A 259 12.42 -11.34 3.04
CA VAL A 259 12.35 -10.68 1.74
C VAL A 259 13.65 -10.96 0.99
N ILE A 260 13.55 -11.49 -0.24
CA ILE A 260 14.67 -11.67 -1.16
C ILE A 260 15.03 -10.31 -1.73
N MET A 261 16.20 -9.80 -1.36
CA MET A 261 16.76 -8.52 -1.76
C MET A 261 18.29 -8.59 -1.78
N ARG A 262 18.95 -7.54 -2.29
CA ARG A 262 20.42 -7.53 -2.46
C ARG A 262 21.14 -7.96 -1.18
N SER A 263 20.83 -7.33 -0.06
CA SER A 263 21.53 -7.57 1.20
C SER A 263 21.11 -8.87 1.91
N SER A 264 19.96 -9.47 1.57
CA SER A 264 19.53 -10.73 2.18
C SER A 264 20.07 -11.97 1.45
N LEU A 265 20.46 -11.84 0.17
CA LEU A 265 20.91 -12.95 -0.67
C LEU A 265 21.94 -13.86 0.03
N PRO A 266 23.02 -13.32 0.64
CA PRO A 266 24.05 -14.16 1.26
C PRO A 266 23.56 -14.99 2.45
N HIS A 267 22.40 -14.64 3.02
CA HIS A 267 21.88 -15.24 4.24
C HIS A 267 20.76 -16.26 4.02
N LEU A 268 20.21 -16.38 2.80
CA LEU A 268 19.04 -17.22 2.54
C LEU A 268 19.26 -18.67 2.97
N ALA A 269 20.39 -19.28 2.60
CA ALA A 269 20.72 -20.65 3.03
C ALA A 269 20.92 -20.76 4.56
N GLY A 270 21.52 -19.74 5.19
CA GLY A 270 21.68 -19.68 6.63
C GLY A 270 20.34 -19.61 7.38
N ILE A 271 19.38 -18.88 6.84
CA ILE A 271 18.02 -18.78 7.38
C ILE A 271 17.29 -20.12 7.28
N VAL A 272 17.42 -20.82 6.15
CA VAL A 272 16.84 -22.17 6.00
C VAL A 272 17.42 -23.13 7.04
N ASN A 273 18.74 -23.13 7.21
CA ASN A 273 19.41 -24.00 8.19
C ASN A 273 18.99 -23.67 9.62
N LEU A 274 18.87 -22.39 9.97
CA LEU A 274 18.38 -21.97 11.27
C LEU A 274 16.92 -22.37 11.49
N ALA A 275 16.06 -22.19 10.48
CA ALA A 275 14.66 -22.62 10.56
C ALA A 275 14.57 -24.14 10.81
N ARG A 276 15.37 -24.94 10.11
CA ARG A 276 15.48 -26.39 10.36
C ARG A 276 15.92 -26.71 11.79
N GLU A 277 17.00 -26.09 12.28
CA GLU A 277 17.51 -26.31 13.64
C GLU A 277 16.43 -26.05 14.70
N LEU A 278 15.62 -25.02 14.49
CA LEU A 278 14.60 -24.57 15.43
C LEU A 278 13.23 -25.23 15.22
N GLY A 279 13.06 -26.04 14.17
CA GLY A 279 11.77 -26.65 13.83
C GLY A 279 10.73 -25.65 13.30
N PHE A 280 11.19 -24.61 12.60
CA PHE A 280 10.35 -23.60 11.95
C PHE A 280 10.24 -23.85 10.45
N THR A 281 9.24 -23.25 9.81
CA THR A 281 9.09 -23.27 8.34
C THR A 281 9.72 -22.02 7.73
N PRO A 282 10.66 -22.11 6.79
CA PRO A 282 11.13 -20.94 6.07
C PRO A 282 10.14 -20.54 4.96
N SER A 283 9.94 -19.23 4.81
CA SER A 283 9.14 -18.63 3.75
C SER A 283 9.88 -17.42 3.20
N PHE A 284 9.89 -17.30 1.87
CA PHE A 284 10.54 -16.21 1.17
C PHE A 284 9.51 -15.40 0.40
N GLY A 285 9.73 -14.10 0.28
CA GLY A 285 8.93 -13.21 -0.55
C GLY A 285 9.86 -12.33 -1.39
N THR A 286 9.41 -11.91 -2.56
CA THR A 286 10.18 -11.00 -3.42
C THR A 286 10.15 -9.57 -2.88
N CYS A 287 11.25 -8.83 -3.00
CA CYS A 287 11.25 -7.39 -2.75
C CYS A 287 10.29 -6.71 -3.74
N ARG A 288 9.41 -5.87 -3.21
CA ARG A 288 8.40 -5.10 -3.96
C ARG A 288 8.69 -3.62 -3.70
N ASP A 289 8.21 -2.73 -4.57
CA ASP A 289 8.43 -1.27 -4.50
C ASP A 289 9.84 -0.78 -4.87
N ASN A 290 9.97 0.55 -4.84
CA ASN A 290 11.08 1.31 -5.34
C ASN A 290 12.28 1.40 -4.37
N TYR A 291 12.79 0.25 -3.93
CA TYR A 291 14.01 0.17 -3.13
C TYR A 291 15.24 0.12 -4.04
N LEU A 292 15.79 1.29 -4.35
CA LEU A 292 16.82 1.51 -5.36
C LEU A 292 18.09 0.67 -5.16
N ASP A 293 18.43 0.35 -3.92
CA ASP A 293 19.65 -0.37 -3.54
C ASP A 293 19.39 -1.82 -3.07
N GLU A 294 18.14 -2.23 -2.93
CA GLU A 294 17.77 -3.56 -2.40
C GLU A 294 16.92 -4.39 -3.37
N ASN A 295 16.10 -3.76 -4.22
CA ASN A 295 15.18 -4.48 -5.10
C ASN A 295 15.88 -5.02 -6.36
N ILE A 296 16.52 -6.18 -6.21
CA ILE A 296 17.19 -6.91 -7.30
C ILE A 296 16.27 -7.35 -8.44
N PHE A 297 14.95 -7.39 -8.25
CA PHE A 297 13.98 -7.73 -9.30
C PHE A 297 13.68 -6.53 -10.21
N ALA A 298 13.72 -5.33 -9.63
CA ALA A 298 13.53 -4.06 -10.32
C ALA A 298 14.83 -3.47 -10.86
N PHE A 299 15.98 -3.81 -10.29
CA PHE A 299 17.27 -3.20 -10.61
C PHE A 299 18.36 -4.27 -10.87
N PRO A 300 18.42 -4.87 -12.09
CA PRO A 300 19.32 -5.97 -12.40
C PRO A 300 20.81 -5.65 -12.25
N HIS A 301 21.22 -4.38 -12.34
CA HIS A 301 22.61 -3.97 -12.10
C HIS A 301 23.08 -4.29 -10.67
N LEU A 302 22.16 -4.42 -9.70
CA LEU A 302 22.46 -4.87 -8.34
C LEU A 302 22.94 -6.33 -8.28
N LEU A 303 22.73 -7.11 -9.34
CA LEU A 303 23.17 -8.49 -9.44
C LEU A 303 24.64 -8.62 -9.89
N GLU A 304 25.22 -7.58 -10.49
CA GLU A 304 26.60 -7.61 -11.00
C GLU A 304 27.60 -7.83 -9.85
N GLY A 305 28.40 -8.89 -9.95
CA GLY A 305 29.41 -9.24 -8.93
C GLY A 305 28.84 -9.74 -7.59
N SER A 306 27.52 -9.90 -7.47
CA SER A 306 26.85 -10.27 -6.20
C SER A 306 26.88 -11.76 -5.85
N GLY A 307 27.17 -12.65 -6.81
CA GLY A 307 27.04 -14.10 -6.61
C GLY A 307 25.59 -14.57 -6.38
N TRP A 308 24.60 -13.81 -6.86
CA TRP A 308 23.18 -14.06 -6.58
C TRP A 308 22.71 -15.47 -6.91
N LYS A 309 23.23 -16.05 -8.00
CA LYS A 309 22.83 -17.38 -8.47
C LYS A 309 23.32 -18.44 -7.50
N GLU A 310 24.59 -18.35 -7.10
CA GLU A 310 25.20 -19.25 -6.12
C GLU A 310 24.47 -19.18 -4.77
N HIS A 311 24.06 -17.98 -4.35
CA HIS A 311 23.29 -17.80 -3.12
C HIS A 311 21.90 -18.43 -3.18
N LEU A 312 21.17 -18.26 -4.28
CA LEU A 312 19.86 -18.89 -4.46
C LEU A 312 19.96 -20.41 -4.61
N ASP A 313 20.90 -20.90 -5.42
CA ASP A 313 21.14 -22.34 -5.60
C ASP A 313 21.50 -23.00 -4.26
N ALA A 314 22.33 -22.35 -3.45
CA ALA A 314 22.66 -22.80 -2.10
C ALA A 314 21.43 -22.80 -1.17
N ALA A 315 20.54 -21.82 -1.27
CA ALA A 315 19.32 -21.75 -0.47
C ALA A 315 18.29 -22.82 -0.87
N VAL A 316 18.13 -23.08 -2.18
CA VAL A 316 17.31 -24.17 -2.72
C VAL A 316 17.85 -25.52 -2.24
N ALA A 317 19.17 -25.73 -2.36
CA ALA A 317 19.82 -26.94 -1.85
C ALA A 317 19.66 -27.10 -0.33
N ALA A 318 19.77 -25.99 0.42
CA ALA A 318 19.56 -25.99 1.86
C ALA A 318 18.11 -26.33 2.24
N CYS A 319 17.12 -26.09 1.39
CA CYS A 319 15.73 -26.48 1.66
C CYS A 319 15.55 -28.01 1.62
N GLY A 320 16.17 -28.67 0.64
CA GLY A 320 16.02 -30.12 0.44
C GLY A 320 14.56 -30.55 0.35
N ASP A 321 14.28 -31.78 0.77
CA ASP A 321 12.93 -32.35 0.79
C ASP A 321 12.09 -31.86 1.99
N ASP A 322 12.72 -31.23 2.97
CA ASP A 322 12.04 -30.74 4.19
C ASP A 322 11.12 -29.55 3.88
N PHE A 323 11.50 -28.70 2.92
CA PHE A 323 10.82 -27.44 2.62
C PHE A 323 10.56 -27.24 1.12
N PRO A 324 9.75 -28.11 0.48
CA PRO A 324 9.55 -28.09 -0.97
C PRO A 324 8.91 -26.78 -1.46
N ALA A 325 8.02 -26.18 -0.67
CA ALA A 325 7.41 -24.89 -1.02
C ALA A 325 8.42 -23.73 -1.01
N ALA A 326 9.33 -23.70 -0.03
CA ALA A 326 10.39 -22.69 0.04
C ALA A 326 11.40 -22.87 -1.10
N ALA A 327 11.79 -24.12 -1.39
CA ALA A 327 12.65 -24.46 -2.52
C ALA A 327 12.06 -23.98 -3.85
N ALA A 328 10.78 -24.26 -4.08
CA ALA A 328 10.07 -23.84 -5.29
C ALA A 328 10.05 -22.31 -5.44
N HIS A 329 9.76 -21.57 -4.36
CA HIS A 329 9.71 -20.11 -4.43
C HIS A 329 11.10 -19.48 -4.68
N LEU A 330 12.16 -20.03 -4.07
CA LEU A 330 13.53 -19.58 -4.31
C LEU A 330 13.99 -19.88 -5.75
N ALA A 331 13.62 -21.05 -6.29
CA ALA A 331 13.89 -21.41 -7.67
C ALA A 331 13.16 -20.49 -8.65
N GLU A 332 11.88 -20.22 -8.43
CA GLU A 332 11.08 -19.29 -9.24
C GLU A 332 11.66 -17.86 -9.20
N ALA A 333 12.12 -17.41 -8.03
CA ALA A 333 12.83 -16.14 -7.90
C ALA A 333 14.10 -16.13 -8.77
N GLY A 334 14.89 -17.20 -8.75
CA GLY A 334 16.09 -17.33 -9.57
C GLY A 334 15.80 -17.34 -11.08
N GLU A 335 14.77 -18.06 -11.51
CA GLU A 335 14.31 -18.05 -12.91
C GLU A 335 13.85 -16.66 -13.34
N THR A 336 13.15 -15.94 -12.47
CA THR A 336 12.70 -14.57 -12.74
C THR A 336 13.87 -13.61 -12.92
N LEU A 337 14.88 -13.67 -12.05
CA LEU A 337 16.10 -12.85 -12.19
C LEU A 337 16.86 -13.19 -13.48
N ALA A 338 16.99 -14.48 -13.82
CA ALA A 338 17.63 -14.92 -15.06
C ALA A 338 16.89 -14.40 -16.31
N ARG A 339 15.56 -14.46 -16.32
CA ARG A 339 14.73 -13.90 -17.41
C ARG A 339 14.93 -12.39 -17.53
N ASN A 340 14.88 -11.66 -16.43
CA ASN A 340 15.06 -10.20 -16.40
C ASN A 340 16.42 -9.78 -16.98
N LEU A 341 17.49 -10.46 -16.58
CA LEU A 341 18.83 -10.22 -17.11
C LEU A 341 18.91 -10.50 -18.62
N ALA A 342 18.34 -11.62 -19.08
CA ALA A 342 18.37 -12.01 -20.49
C ALA A 342 17.57 -11.05 -21.39
N GLN A 343 16.42 -10.59 -20.91
CA GLN A 343 15.51 -9.72 -21.67
C GLN A 343 15.86 -8.24 -21.52
N LYS A 344 16.80 -7.88 -20.64
CA LYS A 344 17.04 -6.50 -20.18
C LYS A 344 15.76 -5.83 -19.70
N THR A 345 14.85 -6.64 -19.14
CA THR A 345 13.57 -6.18 -18.63
C THR A 345 13.62 -6.08 -17.12
N TYR A 346 12.81 -5.17 -16.61
CA TYR A 346 12.54 -5.02 -15.20
C TYR A 346 11.24 -5.77 -14.95
N THR A 347 11.13 -6.61 -13.92
CA THR A 347 9.81 -7.11 -13.52
C THR A 347 9.61 -6.81 -12.06
N MET A 348 8.63 -5.96 -11.77
CA MET A 348 8.01 -6.04 -10.46
C MET A 348 7.02 -7.19 -10.48
N SER A 349 7.02 -7.99 -9.42
CA SER A 349 5.91 -8.88 -9.10
C SER A 349 4.60 -8.10 -9.28
N SER A 350 3.81 -8.58 -10.23
CA SER A 350 2.70 -7.94 -10.94
C SER A 350 1.68 -7.10 -10.16
N ALA A 351 1.63 -7.10 -8.83
CA ALA A 351 0.51 -6.58 -8.05
C ALA A 351 0.41 -5.04 -7.92
N ALA A 352 1.30 -4.27 -8.58
CA ALA A 352 1.34 -2.80 -8.47
C ALA A 352 1.04 -2.05 -9.77
N MET A 353 0.89 -2.72 -10.92
CA MET A 353 0.78 -2.09 -12.24
C MET A 353 -0.68 -1.98 -12.74
N GLY A 354 -1.30 -0.81 -12.61
CA GLY A 354 -2.66 -0.52 -13.14
C GLY A 354 -2.67 0.36 -14.40
N GLU A 355 -3.86 0.66 -14.95
CA GLU A 355 -4.07 1.63 -16.07
C GLU A 355 -3.34 2.98 -15.87
N SER A 356 -3.10 3.36 -14.61
CA SER A 356 -2.33 4.56 -14.26
C SER A 356 -0.90 4.53 -14.80
N ASP A 357 -0.27 3.36 -14.87
CA ASP A 357 1.14 3.25 -15.19
C ASP A 357 1.37 3.32 -16.71
N GLU A 358 0.41 2.81 -17.49
CA GLU A 358 0.46 2.90 -18.95
C GLU A 358 0.16 4.33 -19.41
N ALA A 359 -0.88 4.94 -18.83
CA ALA A 359 -1.18 6.35 -19.04
C ALA A 359 -0.01 7.25 -18.61
N LEU A 360 0.67 6.91 -17.50
CA LEU A 360 1.87 7.62 -17.08
C LEU A 360 3.01 7.42 -18.08
N ALA A 361 3.23 6.21 -18.59
CA ALA A 361 4.27 5.94 -19.58
C ALA A 361 4.04 6.69 -20.91
N ASP A 362 2.78 6.76 -21.38
CA ASP A 362 2.37 7.58 -22.52
C ASP A 362 2.62 9.07 -22.25
N TRP A 363 2.18 9.53 -21.08
CA TRP A 363 2.33 10.92 -20.68
C TRP A 363 3.81 11.33 -20.55
N LEU A 364 4.67 10.47 -20.00
CA LEU A 364 6.12 10.68 -19.95
C LEU A 364 6.72 10.89 -21.34
N GLY A 365 6.25 10.15 -22.34
CA GLY A 365 6.69 10.33 -23.73
C GLY A 365 6.28 11.69 -24.33
N ALA A 366 5.16 12.25 -23.86
CA ALA A 366 4.60 13.52 -24.33
C ALA A 366 4.89 14.72 -23.41
N ALA A 367 5.52 14.50 -22.24
CA ALA A 367 5.55 15.47 -21.13
C ALA A 367 6.17 16.83 -21.49
N PHE A 368 6.97 16.92 -22.55
CA PHE A 368 7.57 18.15 -23.06
C PHE A 368 7.55 18.21 -24.60
N ASP A 369 6.52 17.67 -25.25
CA ASP A 369 6.33 17.77 -26.71
C ASP A 369 7.54 17.27 -27.54
N GLY A 370 8.28 16.30 -27.00
CA GLY A 370 9.49 15.75 -27.63
C GLY A 370 10.79 16.48 -27.29
N GLU A 371 10.78 17.47 -26.40
CA GLU A 371 11.99 18.09 -25.88
C GLU A 371 12.67 17.23 -24.80
N PRO A 372 14.01 17.21 -24.71
CA PRO A 372 14.71 16.47 -23.66
C PRO A 372 14.36 16.99 -22.26
N TYR A 373 14.27 16.07 -21.30
CA TYR A 373 14.00 16.38 -19.89
C TYR A 373 14.70 15.42 -18.94
N VAL A 374 14.78 15.81 -17.67
CA VAL A 374 15.19 14.96 -16.56
C VAL A 374 14.03 14.72 -15.61
N VAL A 375 14.02 13.60 -14.90
CA VAL A 375 13.06 13.34 -13.82
C VAL A 375 13.70 13.66 -12.48
N PHE A 376 12.96 14.30 -11.58
CA PHE A 376 13.37 14.63 -10.22
C PHE A 376 12.41 13.96 -9.22
N GLY A 377 12.89 12.91 -8.57
CA GLY A 377 12.15 12.01 -7.67
C GLY A 377 11.81 10.67 -8.31
N THR A 378 11.77 9.63 -7.49
CA THR A 378 11.34 8.28 -7.86
C THR A 378 10.25 7.78 -6.93
N ASP A 379 9.35 6.96 -7.46
CA ASP A 379 8.34 6.24 -6.69
C ASP A 379 7.91 4.96 -7.41
N THR A 380 7.07 4.16 -6.76
CA THR A 380 6.59 2.89 -7.30
C THR A 380 5.86 3.06 -8.63
N SER A 381 5.14 4.17 -8.84
CA SER A 381 4.40 4.42 -10.10
C SER A 381 5.33 4.78 -11.25
N LEU A 382 6.38 5.58 -11.00
CA LEU A 382 7.43 5.81 -12.00
C LEU A 382 8.17 4.50 -12.33
N LEU A 383 8.45 3.69 -11.32
CA LEU A 383 9.08 2.38 -11.50
C LEU A 383 8.21 1.49 -12.38
N GLY A 384 6.90 1.43 -12.13
CA GLY A 384 5.94 0.70 -12.96
C GLY A 384 5.91 1.17 -14.41
N ALA A 385 5.78 2.48 -14.62
CA ALA A 385 5.74 3.08 -15.96
C ALA A 385 7.02 2.82 -16.77
N LEU A 386 8.19 3.06 -16.19
CA LEU A 386 9.48 2.82 -16.86
C LEU A 386 9.83 1.33 -16.97
N THR A 387 9.28 0.48 -16.12
CA THR A 387 9.39 -0.97 -16.28
C THR A 387 8.63 -1.44 -17.52
N MET A 388 7.42 -0.93 -17.75
CA MET A 388 6.61 -1.29 -18.92
C MET A 388 7.17 -0.69 -20.21
N ARG A 389 7.64 0.56 -20.17
CA ARG A 389 8.22 1.25 -21.32
C ARG A 389 9.55 1.91 -20.93
N PRO A 390 10.64 1.12 -20.90
CA PRO A 390 11.96 1.61 -20.48
C PRO A 390 12.53 2.62 -21.47
N GLU A 391 12.19 2.49 -22.76
CA GLU A 391 12.61 3.43 -23.79
C GLU A 391 11.80 4.73 -23.72
N GLN A 392 12.33 5.71 -22.98
CA GLN A 392 11.85 7.09 -22.97
C GLN A 392 12.89 7.96 -23.68
N LYS A 393 12.72 8.16 -25.00
CA LYS A 393 13.73 8.79 -25.88
C LYS A 393 14.21 10.17 -25.41
N HIS A 394 13.35 10.90 -24.71
CA HIS A 394 13.60 12.26 -24.26
C HIS A 394 14.03 12.34 -22.78
N LEU A 395 13.93 11.25 -22.04
CA LEU A 395 14.41 11.18 -20.65
C LEU A 395 15.94 11.03 -20.65
N GLN A 396 16.63 12.04 -20.12
CA GLN A 396 18.10 12.08 -20.11
C GLN A 396 18.69 11.43 -18.85
N ALA A 397 18.05 11.63 -17.69
CA ALA A 397 18.49 11.13 -16.40
C ALA A 397 17.36 11.21 -15.37
N VAL A 398 17.50 10.42 -14.30
CA VAL A 398 16.65 10.44 -13.11
C VAL A 398 17.50 10.95 -11.94
N TYR A 399 16.94 11.85 -11.15
CA TYR A 399 17.57 12.46 -9.98
C TYR A 399 16.75 12.11 -8.75
N ASP A 400 17.38 11.64 -7.68
CA ASP A 400 16.71 11.42 -6.39
C ASP A 400 17.63 11.76 -5.22
N PHE A 401 17.07 11.93 -4.03
CA PHE A 401 17.78 12.11 -2.75
C PHE A 401 18.48 10.83 -2.28
N THR A 402 18.62 9.83 -3.15
CA THR A 402 19.38 8.62 -2.88
C THR A 402 20.87 8.89 -2.94
N GLU A 403 21.62 8.28 -2.03
CA GLU A 403 23.10 8.29 -2.09
C GLU A 403 23.65 7.32 -3.14
N PHE A 404 22.78 6.51 -3.76
CA PHE A 404 23.16 5.44 -4.68
C PHE A 404 23.35 5.94 -6.12
N PRO A 405 24.60 5.91 -6.67
CA PRO A 405 24.82 6.10 -8.10
C PRO A 405 24.48 4.80 -8.85
N GLY A 406 23.72 4.89 -9.94
CA GLY A 406 23.36 3.69 -10.69
C GLY A 406 22.48 3.96 -11.91
N SER A 407 21.59 3.02 -12.21
CA SER A 407 20.58 3.19 -13.25
C SER A 407 19.18 2.95 -12.73
N TYR A 408 18.23 3.74 -13.21
CA TYR A 408 16.81 3.61 -12.94
C TYR A 408 16.10 3.20 -14.24
N CYS A 409 15.71 1.92 -14.34
CA CYS A 409 15.12 1.35 -15.55
C CYS A 409 15.93 1.63 -16.84
N GLY A 410 17.26 1.67 -16.76
CA GLY A 410 18.16 1.93 -17.90
C GLY A 410 18.58 3.39 -18.08
N HIS A 411 18.00 4.31 -17.30
CA HIS A 411 18.36 5.73 -17.29
C HIS A 411 19.39 6.00 -16.19
N ALA A 412 20.31 6.94 -16.40
CA ALA A 412 21.29 7.30 -15.37
C ALA A 412 20.59 7.85 -14.11
N LEU A 413 20.85 7.24 -12.95
CA LEU A 413 20.38 7.72 -11.65
C LEU A 413 21.46 8.57 -10.99
N ARG A 414 21.12 9.81 -10.65
CA ARG A 414 22.02 10.84 -10.10
C ARG A 414 21.48 11.34 -8.77
N ARG A 415 22.36 11.93 -7.96
CA ARG A 415 21.93 12.51 -6.69
C ARG A 415 21.23 13.84 -6.93
N ALA A 416 20.26 14.16 -6.08
CA ALA A 416 19.46 15.36 -6.19
C ALA A 416 20.32 16.64 -6.24
N GLU A 417 21.47 16.67 -5.56
CA GLU A 417 22.38 17.82 -5.53
C GLU A 417 23.06 18.08 -6.88
N ASP A 418 23.23 17.03 -7.69
CA ASP A 418 23.91 17.10 -8.99
C ASP A 418 23.03 17.82 -10.05
N ILE A 419 21.80 18.22 -9.70
CA ILE A 419 20.94 19.05 -10.56
C ILE A 419 21.28 20.54 -10.49
N ALA A 420 22.21 20.95 -9.61
CA ALA A 420 22.56 22.34 -9.40
C ALA A 420 22.95 23.05 -10.72
N GLY A 421 22.31 24.18 -11.00
CA GLY A 421 22.52 24.98 -12.21
C GLY A 421 21.87 24.43 -13.47
N TYR A 422 21.09 23.35 -13.41
CA TYR A 422 20.37 22.83 -14.57
C TYR A 422 19.34 23.86 -15.08
N THR A 423 19.28 24.04 -16.40
CA THR A 423 18.42 25.04 -17.07
C THR A 423 17.40 24.42 -18.03
N GLY A 424 17.39 23.09 -18.17
CA GLY A 424 16.50 22.38 -19.08
C GLY A 424 15.13 22.08 -18.45
N ASN A 425 14.44 21.12 -19.05
CA ASN A 425 13.14 20.65 -18.59
C ASN A 425 13.29 19.65 -17.44
N VAL A 426 12.57 19.87 -16.35
CA VAL A 426 12.54 18.99 -15.18
C VAL A 426 11.12 18.52 -14.94
N LEU A 427 10.94 17.21 -14.90
CA LEU A 427 9.72 16.57 -14.47
C LEU A 427 9.83 16.14 -13.01
N VAL A 428 9.05 16.73 -12.12
CA VAL A 428 8.95 16.28 -10.73
C VAL A 428 8.03 15.07 -10.63
N CYS A 429 8.60 13.95 -10.18
CA CYS A 429 7.86 12.73 -9.90
C CYS A 429 7.91 12.42 -8.41
N ALA A 430 6.90 12.88 -7.69
CA ALA A 430 6.76 12.69 -6.25
C ALA A 430 5.28 12.58 -5.85
N PRO A 431 4.96 11.95 -4.71
CA PRO A 431 3.65 12.06 -4.09
C PRO A 431 3.20 13.52 -3.94
N THR A 432 1.91 13.81 -4.15
CA THR A 432 1.39 15.19 -4.18
C THR A 432 1.71 15.99 -2.92
N ASN A 433 1.72 15.35 -1.76
CA ASN A 433 2.09 15.97 -0.48
C ASN A 433 3.58 16.31 -0.35
N LEU A 434 4.45 15.75 -1.19
CA LEU A 434 5.88 16.03 -1.23
C LEU A 434 6.27 16.95 -2.40
N GLN A 435 5.42 17.16 -3.40
CA GLN A 435 5.76 17.97 -4.57
C GLN A 435 6.27 19.38 -4.21
N ALA A 436 5.72 20.02 -3.17
CA ALA A 436 6.20 21.33 -2.70
C ALA A 436 7.66 21.28 -2.22
N LYS A 437 8.05 20.23 -1.48
CA LYS A 437 9.44 20.00 -1.05
C LYS A 437 10.38 19.88 -2.25
N TYR A 438 9.96 19.15 -3.28
CA TYR A 438 10.75 18.98 -4.51
C TYR A 438 10.84 20.29 -5.29
N ALA A 439 9.74 21.04 -5.39
CA ALA A 439 9.69 22.36 -6.01
C ALA A 439 10.65 23.34 -5.33
N ASP A 440 10.66 23.38 -3.99
CA ASP A 440 11.53 24.25 -3.19
C ASP A 440 13.01 23.94 -3.41
N VAL A 441 13.36 22.65 -3.54
CA VAL A 441 14.73 22.24 -3.85
C VAL A 441 15.13 22.72 -5.25
N LEU A 442 14.28 22.52 -6.24
CA LEU A 442 14.53 22.98 -7.61
C LEU A 442 14.62 24.50 -7.71
N ALA A 443 13.77 25.24 -7.01
CA ALA A 443 13.80 26.71 -6.99
C ALA A 443 15.13 27.26 -6.43
N ARG A 444 15.79 26.52 -5.51
CA ARG A 444 17.11 26.91 -4.98
C ARG A 444 18.26 26.41 -5.83
N SER A 445 18.19 25.17 -6.29
CA SER A 445 19.32 24.51 -6.95
C SER A 445 19.34 24.73 -8.46
N ALA A 446 18.18 24.82 -9.10
CA ALA A 446 17.99 24.94 -10.55
C ALA A 446 16.92 25.99 -10.89
N PRO A 447 17.09 27.27 -10.49
CA PRO A 447 16.04 28.30 -10.59
C PRO A 447 15.64 28.66 -12.03
N GLN A 448 16.45 28.31 -13.02
CA GLN A 448 16.20 28.56 -14.44
C GLN A 448 15.61 27.34 -15.16
N ALA A 449 15.39 26.22 -14.46
CA ALA A 449 14.78 25.04 -15.05
C ALA A 449 13.29 25.25 -15.32
N SER A 450 12.82 24.68 -16.43
CA SER A 450 11.39 24.59 -16.74
C SER A 450 10.81 23.39 -16.00
N VAL A 451 10.03 23.63 -14.94
CA VAL A 451 9.53 22.56 -14.05
C VAL A 451 8.08 22.21 -14.39
N ARG A 452 7.84 20.94 -14.71
CA ARG A 452 6.50 20.32 -14.74
C ARG A 452 6.38 19.29 -13.63
N PHE A 453 5.16 19.01 -13.21
CA PHE A 453 4.89 18.01 -12.17
C PHE A 453 4.05 16.91 -12.76
N ARG A 454 4.32 15.68 -12.31
CA ARG A 454 3.48 14.55 -12.66
C ARG A 454 2.04 14.81 -12.18
N PRO A 455 1.03 14.67 -13.05
CA PRO A 455 -0.37 14.66 -12.63
C PRO A 455 -0.64 13.55 -11.61
N PHE A 456 -1.75 13.65 -10.90
CA PHE A 456 -2.23 12.57 -10.01
C PHE A 456 -3.61 12.05 -10.44
N TRP A 457 -4.07 12.47 -11.62
CA TRP A 457 -5.32 12.11 -12.25
C TRP A 457 -5.05 11.70 -13.71
N TRP A 458 -5.87 10.78 -14.22
CA TRP A 458 -5.75 10.26 -15.59
C TRP A 458 -7.11 9.73 -16.05
N GLY A 459 -7.20 9.39 -17.34
CA GLY A 459 -8.31 8.61 -17.89
C GLY A 459 -9.67 9.26 -17.65
N ARG A 460 -10.50 8.64 -16.80
CA ARG A 460 -11.87 9.11 -16.49
C ARG A 460 -11.91 10.51 -15.88
N THR A 461 -11.05 10.81 -14.90
CA THR A 461 -11.02 12.15 -14.29
C THR A 461 -10.66 13.22 -15.32
N GLN A 462 -9.72 12.94 -16.24
CA GLN A 462 -9.39 13.87 -17.31
C GLN A 462 -10.60 14.12 -18.22
N ARG A 463 -11.27 13.06 -18.69
CA ARG A 463 -12.49 13.20 -19.49
C ARG A 463 -13.60 13.96 -18.76
N ARG A 464 -13.74 13.74 -17.45
CA ARG A 464 -14.72 14.44 -16.62
C ARG A 464 -14.40 15.92 -16.50
N ILE A 465 -13.13 16.29 -16.33
CA ILE A 465 -12.67 17.67 -16.34
C ILE A 465 -13.00 18.32 -17.68
N ASP A 466 -12.63 17.69 -18.79
CA ASP A 466 -12.86 18.24 -20.12
C ASP A 466 -14.36 18.46 -20.39
N ALA A 467 -15.19 17.46 -20.07
CA ALA A 467 -16.64 17.56 -20.21
C ALA A 467 -17.25 18.63 -19.30
N LEU A 468 -16.74 18.79 -18.08
CA LEU A 468 -17.21 19.79 -17.14
C LEU A 468 -16.86 21.21 -17.60
N VAL A 469 -15.67 21.41 -18.15
CA VAL A 469 -15.24 22.69 -18.74
C VAL A 469 -16.14 23.06 -19.91
N ASP A 470 -16.41 22.10 -20.80
CA ASP A 470 -17.31 22.31 -21.95
C ASP A 470 -18.77 22.57 -21.50
N GLU A 471 -19.22 21.94 -20.42
CA GLU A 471 -20.55 22.15 -19.85
C GLU A 471 -20.68 23.54 -19.20
N LEU A 472 -19.73 23.92 -18.33
CA LEU A 472 -19.80 25.12 -17.51
C LEU A 472 -19.45 26.39 -18.28
N GLY A 473 -18.46 26.33 -19.18
CA GLY A 473 -17.98 27.50 -19.93
C GLY A 473 -17.59 28.66 -19.02
N GLU A 474 -18.07 29.86 -19.33
CA GLU A 474 -17.78 31.11 -18.60
C GLU A 474 -18.62 31.31 -17.32
N ARG A 475 -19.46 30.34 -16.94
CA ARG A 475 -20.29 30.46 -15.74
C ARG A 475 -19.40 30.60 -14.49
N PRO A 476 -19.73 31.52 -13.56
CA PRO A 476 -18.99 31.62 -12.31
C PRO A 476 -19.17 30.34 -11.51
N VAL A 477 -18.06 29.83 -10.97
CA VAL A 477 -18.02 28.64 -10.12
C VAL A 477 -17.30 28.93 -8.82
N VAL A 478 -17.59 28.15 -7.78
CA VAL A 478 -16.73 28.08 -6.58
C VAL A 478 -15.94 26.77 -6.60
N GLY A 479 -14.63 26.84 -6.36
CA GLY A 479 -13.80 25.65 -6.15
C GLY A 479 -13.79 25.25 -4.68
N PHE A 480 -14.05 24.00 -4.33
CA PHE A 480 -13.99 23.53 -2.95
C PHE A 480 -12.69 22.76 -2.68
N GLY A 481 -11.83 23.33 -1.85
CA GLY A 481 -10.53 22.81 -1.44
C GLY A 481 -9.38 23.68 -1.94
N THR A 482 -8.48 24.07 -1.03
CA THR A 482 -7.34 24.97 -1.30
C THR A 482 -5.98 24.30 -1.10
N GLY A 483 -5.95 22.96 -1.13
CA GLY A 483 -4.73 22.18 -0.93
C GLY A 483 -3.82 22.13 -2.16
N GLY A 484 -2.63 21.53 -2.01
CA GLY A 484 -1.66 21.37 -3.11
C GLY A 484 -2.19 20.58 -4.30
N ALA A 485 -3.08 19.59 -4.06
CA ALA A 485 -3.76 18.86 -5.12
C ALA A 485 -4.69 19.75 -5.96
N ALA A 486 -5.41 20.67 -5.31
CA ALA A 486 -6.27 21.65 -5.98
C ALA A 486 -5.43 22.64 -6.80
N ALA A 487 -4.32 23.13 -6.26
CA ALA A 487 -3.43 24.03 -6.99
C ALA A 487 -2.88 23.35 -8.27
N ARG A 488 -2.50 22.08 -8.13
CA ARG A 488 -1.94 21.28 -9.23
C ARG A 488 -2.95 21.00 -10.34
N ILE A 489 -4.17 20.59 -9.99
CA ILE A 489 -5.19 20.26 -11.00
C ILE A 489 -5.66 21.50 -11.76
N LEU A 490 -5.72 22.66 -11.11
CA LEU A 490 -6.07 23.92 -11.77
C LEU A 490 -4.94 24.44 -12.68
N ALA A 491 -3.68 24.27 -12.27
CA ALA A 491 -2.54 24.72 -13.07
C ALA A 491 -2.31 23.86 -14.31
N ASP A 492 -2.49 22.54 -14.19
CA ASP A 492 -2.02 21.58 -15.19
C ASP A 492 -3.19 20.86 -15.93
N SER A 493 -4.42 21.37 -15.85
CA SER A 493 -5.56 20.88 -16.63
C SER A 493 -6.46 22.01 -17.13
N ARG A 494 -7.36 21.69 -18.08
CA ARG A 494 -8.40 22.60 -18.56
C ARG A 494 -9.33 23.09 -17.45
N LEU A 495 -9.35 22.45 -16.28
CA LEU A 495 -10.20 22.89 -15.17
C LEU A 495 -9.87 24.33 -14.75
N GLY A 496 -8.61 24.77 -14.87
CA GLY A 496 -8.19 26.15 -14.60
C GLY A 496 -8.78 27.18 -15.57
N GLU A 497 -9.36 26.76 -16.69
CA GLU A 497 -10.05 27.64 -17.66
C GLU A 497 -11.40 28.13 -17.11
N LEU A 498 -11.98 27.45 -16.11
CA LEU A 498 -13.24 27.86 -15.50
C LEU A 498 -13.13 29.19 -14.77
N HIS A 499 -14.24 29.94 -14.76
CA HIS A 499 -14.34 31.21 -14.05
C HIS A 499 -14.56 30.99 -12.54
N PHE A 500 -13.48 30.79 -11.78
CA PHE A 500 -13.54 30.73 -10.31
C PHE A 500 -13.79 32.09 -9.68
N ALA A 501 -15.00 32.30 -9.15
CA ALA A 501 -15.39 33.51 -8.43
C ALA A 501 -14.81 33.56 -6.99
N ALA A 502 -14.67 32.39 -6.36
CA ALA A 502 -14.07 32.21 -5.04
C ALA A 502 -13.64 30.74 -4.86
N PHE A 503 -12.93 30.46 -3.76
CA PHE A 503 -12.67 29.10 -3.28
C PHE A 503 -13.28 28.90 -1.90
N ALA A 504 -13.78 27.72 -1.58
CA ALA A 504 -14.25 27.36 -0.24
C ALA A 504 -13.35 26.29 0.36
N ASP A 505 -13.14 26.33 1.67
CA ASP A 505 -12.42 25.29 2.41
C ASP A 505 -13.00 25.13 3.81
N ASN A 506 -12.94 23.93 4.38
CA ASN A 506 -13.37 23.68 5.76
C ASN A 506 -12.35 24.15 6.79
N ASP A 507 -11.10 24.38 6.38
CA ASP A 507 -10.11 25.02 7.24
C ASP A 507 -10.46 26.49 7.46
N LYS A 508 -11.01 26.80 8.63
CA LYS A 508 -11.34 28.17 9.06
C LYS A 508 -10.13 29.10 9.05
N SER A 509 -8.92 28.56 9.18
CA SER A 509 -7.69 29.36 9.13
C SER A 509 -7.41 29.94 7.75
N SER A 510 -8.03 29.39 6.70
CA SER A 510 -7.89 29.85 5.31
C SER A 510 -8.86 30.99 4.96
N TRP A 511 -9.96 31.16 5.68
CA TRP A 511 -11.01 32.11 5.32
C TRP A 511 -10.52 33.56 5.31
N GLY A 512 -10.85 34.28 4.25
CA GLY A 512 -10.40 35.65 4.01
C GLY A 512 -8.99 35.77 3.44
N LYS A 513 -8.24 34.66 3.32
CA LYS A 513 -6.98 34.62 2.55
C LYS A 513 -7.30 34.44 1.06
N GLU A 514 -6.26 34.50 0.25
CA GLU A 514 -6.36 34.21 -1.18
C GLU A 514 -5.80 32.83 -1.51
N PHE A 515 -6.45 32.17 -2.46
CA PHE A 515 -5.94 30.98 -3.15
C PHE A 515 -5.96 31.27 -4.66
N LEU A 516 -4.80 31.20 -5.30
CA LEU A 516 -4.61 31.56 -6.72
C LEU A 516 -5.22 32.93 -7.08
N GLY A 517 -5.08 33.92 -6.18
CA GLY A 517 -5.56 35.29 -6.38
C GLY A 517 -7.07 35.48 -6.24
N ARG A 518 -7.79 34.49 -5.68
CA ARG A 518 -9.24 34.56 -5.40
C ARG A 518 -9.50 34.35 -3.90
N PRO A 519 -10.54 34.96 -3.33
CA PRO A 519 -10.83 34.84 -1.91
C PRO A 519 -11.23 33.42 -1.52
N VAL A 520 -10.74 32.98 -0.36
CA VAL A 520 -11.20 31.76 0.29
C VAL A 520 -12.34 32.10 1.26
N ILE A 521 -13.50 31.48 1.06
CA ILE A 521 -14.75 31.79 1.74
C ILE A 521 -15.19 30.64 2.65
N ASN A 522 -16.09 30.97 3.58
CA ASN A 522 -16.81 29.97 4.35
C ASN A 522 -17.71 29.14 3.40
N PRO A 523 -17.73 27.80 3.49
CA PRO A 523 -18.64 26.95 2.74
C PRO A 523 -20.11 27.37 2.77
N ALA A 524 -20.56 27.99 3.87
CA ALA A 524 -21.91 28.52 4.01
C ALA A 524 -22.24 29.64 3.00
N ASP A 525 -21.24 30.35 2.49
CA ASP A 525 -21.40 31.51 1.61
C ASP A 525 -21.36 31.14 0.11
N ILE A 526 -21.14 29.87 -0.26
CA ILE A 526 -20.96 29.43 -1.66
C ILE A 526 -22.08 29.91 -2.58
N GLY A 527 -23.34 29.75 -2.18
CA GLY A 527 -24.50 30.17 -2.99
C GLY A 527 -24.59 31.68 -3.26
N ARG A 528 -23.84 32.52 -2.54
CA ARG A 528 -23.74 33.97 -2.82
C ARG A 528 -22.76 34.29 -3.95
N HIS A 529 -21.87 33.35 -4.29
CA HIS A 529 -20.81 33.53 -5.28
C HIS A 529 -21.10 32.77 -6.59
N ALA A 530 -21.68 31.57 -6.51
CA ALA A 530 -22.00 30.77 -7.68
C ALA A 530 -23.13 29.75 -7.40
N GLY A 531 -23.87 29.38 -8.45
CA GLY A 531 -24.83 28.26 -8.41
C GLY A 531 -24.18 26.89 -8.68
N ASP A 532 -22.91 26.87 -9.06
CA ASP A 532 -22.13 25.69 -9.38
C ASP A 532 -20.88 25.64 -8.47
N VAL A 533 -20.61 24.48 -7.85
CA VAL A 533 -19.42 24.23 -7.04
C VAL A 533 -18.67 23.01 -7.55
N VAL A 534 -17.36 23.12 -7.72
CA VAL A 534 -16.48 22.03 -8.17
C VAL A 534 -15.64 21.57 -7.00
N ILE A 535 -15.72 20.29 -6.63
CA ILE A 535 -14.93 19.74 -5.53
C ILE A 535 -13.52 19.37 -6.03
N LEU A 536 -12.50 20.04 -5.50
CA LEU A 536 -11.09 19.90 -5.90
C LEU A 536 -10.29 18.94 -5.00
N SER A 537 -10.95 18.34 -4.00
CA SER A 537 -10.34 17.39 -3.06
C SER A 537 -10.72 15.95 -3.41
N LYS A 538 -9.75 15.13 -3.82
CA LYS A 538 -9.95 13.69 -4.02
C LYS A 538 -10.20 12.94 -2.71
N ALA A 539 -9.48 13.30 -1.65
CA ALA A 539 -9.54 12.59 -0.37
C ALA A 539 -10.84 12.87 0.40
N TYR A 540 -11.40 14.08 0.27
CA TYR A 540 -12.56 14.54 1.03
C TYR A 540 -13.80 14.77 0.14
N GLN A 541 -13.82 14.20 -1.07
CA GLN A 541 -14.85 14.55 -2.04
C GLN A 541 -16.27 14.26 -1.51
N GLU A 542 -16.44 13.11 -0.85
CA GLU A 542 -17.75 12.64 -0.44
C GLU A 542 -18.28 13.38 0.79
N SER A 543 -17.44 13.71 1.77
CA SER A 543 -17.80 14.55 2.94
C SER A 543 -18.20 15.94 2.50
N ILE A 544 -17.40 16.54 1.61
CA ILE A 544 -17.70 17.86 1.06
C ILE A 544 -19.04 17.81 0.33
N ARG A 545 -19.27 16.80 -0.52
CA ARG A 545 -20.56 16.62 -1.23
C ARG A 545 -21.72 16.51 -0.24
N ARG A 546 -21.62 15.64 0.78
CA ARG A 546 -22.66 15.47 1.81
C ARG A 546 -22.91 16.73 2.62
N GLN A 547 -21.85 17.45 2.99
CA GLN A 547 -21.93 18.74 3.68
C GLN A 547 -22.72 19.73 2.83
N LEU A 548 -22.35 19.89 1.56
CA LEU A 548 -22.98 20.85 0.66
C LEU A 548 -24.46 20.50 0.42
N VAL A 549 -24.78 19.22 0.20
CA VAL A 549 -26.19 18.76 0.09
C VAL A 549 -26.99 19.12 1.33
N LYS A 550 -26.41 18.96 2.52
CA LYS A 550 -27.06 19.25 3.80
C LYS A 550 -27.21 20.75 4.07
N GLU A 551 -26.19 21.54 3.75
CA GLU A 551 -26.08 22.95 4.15
C GLU A 551 -26.64 23.93 3.11
N GLN A 552 -26.55 23.61 1.82
CA GLN A 552 -26.88 24.51 0.71
C GLN A 552 -28.18 24.12 -0.01
N GLY A 553 -28.68 22.90 0.22
CA GLY A 553 -29.91 22.41 -0.41
C GLY A 553 -29.75 22.07 -1.90
N PRO A 554 -30.87 21.78 -2.60
CA PRO A 554 -30.84 21.20 -3.96
C PRO A 554 -30.53 22.22 -5.07
N GLU A 555 -30.52 23.52 -4.78
CA GLU A 555 -30.29 24.56 -5.80
C GLU A 555 -28.81 24.71 -6.18
N LEU A 556 -27.89 24.32 -5.29
CA LEU A 556 -26.46 24.30 -5.56
C LEU A 556 -26.09 23.05 -6.36
N LYS A 557 -25.55 23.23 -7.57
CA LYS A 557 -25.05 22.13 -8.40
C LYS A 557 -23.65 21.75 -7.96
N ILE A 558 -23.49 20.51 -7.50
CA ILE A 558 -22.22 19.99 -6.99
C ILE A 558 -21.56 19.10 -8.05
N HIS A 559 -20.37 19.50 -8.49
CA HIS A 559 -19.60 18.81 -9.51
C HIS A 559 -18.44 18.05 -8.88
N CYS A 560 -18.46 16.74 -9.02
CA CYS A 560 -17.42 15.83 -8.57
C CYS A 560 -16.58 15.39 -9.76
N ILE A 561 -15.25 15.56 -9.67
CA ILE A 561 -14.32 15.22 -10.76
C ILE A 561 -13.55 13.91 -10.51
N PHE A 562 -13.58 13.41 -9.27
CA PHE A 562 -12.92 12.16 -8.87
C PHE A 562 -13.87 10.98 -8.63
N SER A 563 -15.19 11.16 -8.75
CA SER A 563 -16.18 10.07 -8.68
C SER A 563 -16.68 9.67 -10.06
N ASP A 564 -17.23 8.45 -10.14
CA ASP A 564 -17.93 7.93 -11.32
C ASP A 564 -19.40 8.42 -11.44
N ASP A 565 -19.93 9.10 -10.41
CA ASP A 565 -21.29 9.66 -10.37
C ASP A 565 -21.39 11.10 -10.87
#